data_AF-A0A5N7ZQZ0-F1
#
_entry.id   AF-A0A5N7ZQZ0-F1
#
_cell.length_a   1.000
_cell.length_b   1.000
_cell.length_c   1.000
_cell.angle_alpha   90.00
_cell.angle_beta   90.00
_cell.angle_gamma   90.00
#
_symmetry.space_group_name_H-M   'P 1'
#
loop_
_entity.id
_entity.type
_entity.pdbx_description
1 polymer ?
#
loop_
_entity_poly.entity_id
_entity_poly.type
_entity_poly.pdbx_seq_one_letter_code
_entity_poly.pdbx_strand_id
1 'polypeptide(L)'
;MPAIPASHDAPPVLPADAPIRPGWLRAMHWLNALAVVVMVTSGWRIYNASPLFDFVFPKGITLGGWLGGALQWHFAGMWLLFFNGILYLAMNLATGRLWRKFFPLSARGMAADLGAALRGRLSHADPRRYNQVQRAAYLFVMADIAVLVLSGLVLWKSVQFDLLRELMGGYEAARRVHFIAMALLTAFVAVHLAMVALVPRSLVAMIRGK
;
A
#
# COMPACT_ATOMS: atom_id res chain seq x y z
N MET A 1 -7.28 -17.22 -60.41
CA MET A 1 -6.59 -17.12 -59.10
C MET A 1 -7.39 -16.19 -58.22
N PRO A 2 -8.01 -16.64 -57.11
CA PRO A 2 -8.72 -15.73 -56.21
C PRO A 2 -7.72 -15.02 -55.29
N ALA A 3 -7.88 -13.70 -55.15
CA ALA A 3 -7.11 -12.88 -54.23
C ALA A 3 -7.52 -13.19 -52.78
N ILE A 4 -6.52 -13.44 -51.93
CA ILE A 4 -6.69 -13.64 -50.49
C ILE A 4 -6.96 -12.26 -49.85
N PRO A 5 -8.08 -12.05 -49.15
CA PRO A 5 -8.31 -10.79 -48.45
C PRO A 5 -7.36 -10.69 -47.25
N ALA A 6 -6.71 -9.53 -47.12
CA ALA A 6 -5.83 -9.21 -46.00
C ALA A 6 -6.59 -9.29 -44.68
N SER A 7 -6.14 -10.13 -43.76
CA SER A 7 -6.65 -10.23 -42.39
C SER A 7 -6.31 -8.97 -41.60
N HIS A 8 -7.23 -8.01 -41.57
CA HIS A 8 -7.26 -6.92 -40.59
C HIS A 8 -7.78 -7.47 -39.25
N ASP A 9 -6.95 -8.17 -38.47
CA ASP A 9 -7.27 -8.48 -37.05
C ASP A 9 -6.06 -9.05 -36.27
N ALA A 10 -4.86 -8.49 -36.49
CA ALA A 10 -3.76 -8.75 -35.55
C ALA A 10 -3.85 -7.71 -34.41
N PRO A 11 -4.04 -8.11 -33.14
CA PRO A 11 -3.99 -7.18 -32.03
C PRO A 11 -2.62 -6.48 -32.02
N PRO A 12 -2.56 -5.16 -31.72
CA PRO A 12 -1.31 -4.41 -31.79
C PRO A 12 -0.25 -5.05 -30.89
N VAL A 13 0.82 -5.56 -31.51
CA VAL A 13 2.01 -6.03 -30.81
C VAL A 13 2.65 -4.81 -30.18
N LEU A 14 2.50 -4.65 -28.87
CA LEU A 14 3.16 -3.56 -28.14
C LEU A 14 4.67 -3.66 -28.37
N PRO A 15 5.38 -2.54 -28.60
CA PRO A 15 6.83 -2.54 -28.83
C PRO A 15 7.55 -3.30 -27.71
N ALA A 16 8.55 -4.11 -28.06
CA ALA A 16 9.36 -4.89 -27.13
C ALA A 16 10.03 -4.03 -26.02
N ASP A 17 10.15 -2.72 -26.25
CA ASP A 17 10.73 -1.73 -25.35
C ASP A 17 9.72 -0.94 -24.48
N ALA A 18 8.42 -1.27 -24.54
CA ALA A 18 7.44 -0.60 -23.69
C ALA A 18 7.75 -0.86 -22.20
N PRO A 19 7.96 0.17 -21.36
CA PRO A 19 8.31 -0.03 -19.96
C PRO A 19 7.22 -0.83 -19.25
N ILE A 20 7.60 -1.96 -18.64
CA ILE A 20 6.70 -2.88 -17.92
C ILE A 20 5.99 -2.14 -16.78
N ARG A 21 6.66 -1.12 -16.19
CA ARG A 21 6.10 -0.19 -15.20
C ARG A 21 6.36 1.27 -15.60
N PRO A 22 5.32 2.09 -15.84
CA PRO A 22 5.45 3.52 -16.12
C PRO A 22 6.30 4.25 -15.06
N GLY A 23 7.09 5.25 -15.48
CA GLY A 23 7.93 6.07 -14.59
C GLY A 23 7.16 6.70 -13.42
N TRP A 24 5.94 7.18 -13.67
CA TRP A 24 5.11 7.77 -12.63
C TRP A 24 4.73 6.76 -11.53
N LEU A 25 4.44 5.49 -11.87
CA LEU A 25 4.13 4.45 -10.86
C LEU A 25 5.32 4.20 -9.93
N ARG A 26 6.55 4.21 -10.49
CA ARG A 26 7.78 4.07 -9.69
C ARG A 26 7.96 5.26 -8.77
N ALA A 27 7.78 6.48 -9.27
CA ALA A 27 7.86 7.70 -8.45
C ALA A 27 6.87 7.65 -7.29
N MET A 28 5.59 7.34 -7.56
CA MET A 28 4.56 7.20 -6.53
C MET A 28 4.93 6.14 -5.48
N HIS A 29 5.50 5.01 -5.90
CA HIS A 29 5.97 3.97 -4.99
C HIS A 29 7.11 4.45 -4.09
N TRP A 30 8.13 5.11 -4.66
CA TRP A 30 9.26 5.61 -3.87
C TRP A 30 8.84 6.73 -2.91
N LEU A 31 7.89 7.58 -3.29
CA LEU A 31 7.29 8.56 -2.39
C LEU A 31 6.52 7.88 -1.25
N ASN A 32 5.75 6.81 -1.53
CA ASN A 32 5.10 6.03 -0.48
C ASN A 32 6.12 5.38 0.46
N ALA A 33 7.21 4.81 -0.08
CA ALA A 33 8.26 4.18 0.72
C ALA A 33 8.92 5.20 1.66
N LEU A 34 9.27 6.39 1.15
CA LEU A 34 9.79 7.48 1.96
C LEU A 34 8.78 7.90 3.04
N ALA A 35 7.52 8.07 2.67
CA ALA A 35 6.50 8.49 3.60
C ALA A 35 6.26 7.47 4.71
N VAL A 36 6.26 6.16 4.41
CA VAL A 36 6.16 5.10 5.42
C VAL A 36 7.32 5.19 6.42
N VAL A 37 8.55 5.41 5.96
CA VAL A 37 9.71 5.59 6.86
C VAL A 37 9.51 6.80 7.78
N VAL A 38 9.10 7.94 7.23
CA VAL A 38 8.82 9.15 8.03
C VAL A 38 7.70 8.89 9.05
N MET A 39 6.60 8.26 8.63
CA MET A 39 5.44 7.95 9.47
C MET A 39 5.80 7.02 10.62
N VAL A 40 6.53 5.93 10.36
CA VAL A 40 6.90 4.94 11.38
C VAL A 40 7.89 5.54 12.39
N THR A 41 8.96 6.18 11.90
CA THR A 41 10.00 6.73 12.78
C THR A 41 9.52 7.91 13.64
N SER A 42 8.62 8.74 13.11
CA SER A 42 7.93 9.79 13.90
C SER A 42 6.86 9.20 14.82
N GLY A 43 6.12 8.18 14.37
CA GLY A 43 5.11 7.45 15.16
C GLY A 43 5.71 6.80 16.40
N TRP A 44 6.89 6.20 16.30
CA TRP A 44 7.64 5.68 17.45
C TRP A 44 8.02 6.79 18.45
N ARG A 45 8.36 8.00 17.98
CA ARG A 45 8.62 9.14 18.87
C ARG A 45 7.36 9.63 19.58
N ILE A 46 6.20 9.62 18.89
CA ILE A 46 4.89 9.94 19.46
C ILE A 46 4.50 8.89 20.52
N TYR A 47 4.68 7.59 20.22
CA TYR A 47 4.47 6.51 21.17
C TYR A 47 5.32 6.69 22.44
N ASN A 48 6.60 7.04 22.29
CA ASN A 48 7.49 7.26 23.45
C ASN A 48 7.05 8.40 24.39
N ALA A 49 6.20 9.33 23.93
CA ALA A 49 5.69 10.42 24.78
C ALA A 49 4.58 9.95 25.73
N SER A 50 3.87 8.88 25.38
CA SER A 50 2.89 8.21 26.25
C SER A 50 2.87 6.72 25.86
N PRO A 51 3.79 5.90 26.39
CA PRO A 51 3.90 4.49 26.02
C PRO A 51 2.66 3.69 26.41
N LEU A 52 2.25 2.76 25.55
CA LEU A 52 1.16 1.80 25.85
C LEU A 52 1.66 0.51 26.51
N PHE A 53 2.98 0.26 26.45
CA PHE A 53 3.65 -0.93 26.96
C PHE A 53 4.94 -0.50 27.66
N ASP A 54 5.55 -1.40 28.42
CA ASP A 54 6.75 -1.14 29.24
C ASP A 54 8.05 -1.10 28.41
N PHE A 55 8.02 -0.44 27.25
CA PHE A 55 9.21 -0.21 26.42
C PHE A 55 9.14 1.13 25.71
N VAL A 56 10.31 1.59 25.24
CA VAL A 56 10.45 2.78 24.40
C VAL A 56 11.40 2.50 23.25
N PHE A 57 11.19 3.17 22.12
CA PHE A 57 12.11 3.07 20.98
C PHE A 57 13.36 3.95 21.20
N PRO A 58 14.57 3.49 20.85
CA PRO A 58 15.79 4.29 20.96
C PRO A 58 15.70 5.59 20.18
N LYS A 59 16.11 6.72 20.79
CA LYS A 59 15.99 8.05 20.17
C LYS A 59 16.68 8.16 18.80
N GLY A 60 17.79 7.44 18.60
CA GLY A 60 18.58 7.47 17.36
C GLY A 60 17.88 6.86 16.14
N ILE A 61 16.82 6.06 16.32
CA ILE A 61 16.02 5.48 15.22
C ILE A 61 14.65 6.15 15.08
N THR A 62 14.37 7.17 15.90
CA THR A 62 13.11 7.92 15.87
C THR A 62 13.31 9.29 15.23
N LEU A 63 12.24 9.85 14.66
CA LEU A 63 12.27 11.14 13.95
C LEU A 63 11.57 12.24 14.75
N GLY A 64 12.11 13.46 14.65
CA GLY A 64 11.48 14.68 15.18
C GLY A 64 12.06 15.21 16.49
N GLY A 65 12.97 14.48 17.15
CA GLY A 65 13.74 14.94 18.32
C GLY A 65 12.92 15.07 19.61
N TRP A 66 11.77 15.73 19.57
CA TRP A 66 10.81 15.96 20.66
C TRP A 66 9.37 15.71 20.17
N LEU A 67 8.37 15.79 21.04
CA LEU A 67 6.98 15.43 20.71
C LEU A 67 6.39 16.28 19.57
N GLY A 68 6.50 17.61 19.63
CA GLY A 68 5.94 18.48 18.59
C GLY A 68 6.67 18.34 17.26
N GLY A 69 8.00 18.13 17.26
CA GLY A 69 8.75 17.84 16.05
C GLY A 69 8.35 16.50 15.43
N ALA A 70 8.10 15.48 16.26
CA ALA A 70 7.58 14.19 15.80
C ALA A 70 6.19 14.35 15.17
N LEU A 71 5.29 15.10 15.81
CA LEU A 71 3.96 15.40 15.26
C LEU A 71 4.05 16.12 13.91
N GLN A 72 4.93 17.11 13.77
CA GLN A 72 5.15 17.81 12.50
C GLN A 72 5.59 16.86 11.38
N TRP A 73 6.58 16.00 11.64
CA TRP A 73 7.03 15.01 10.65
C TRP A 73 5.96 13.97 10.33
N HIS A 74 5.19 13.55 11.33
CA HIS A 74 4.10 12.60 11.14
C HIS A 74 2.99 13.20 10.27
N PHE A 75 2.56 14.43 10.53
CA PHE A 75 1.60 15.11 9.66
C PHE A 75 2.15 15.39 8.27
N ALA A 76 3.43 15.73 8.13
CA ALA A 76 4.07 15.89 6.83
C ALA A 76 4.02 14.57 6.02
N GLY A 77 4.36 13.44 6.65
CA GLY A 77 4.25 12.12 6.03
C GLY A 77 2.80 11.75 5.66
N MET A 78 1.84 12.07 6.54
CA MET A 78 0.41 11.84 6.31
C MET A 78 -0.09 12.62 5.09
N TRP A 79 0.22 13.91 4.99
CA TRP A 79 -0.17 14.73 3.84
C TRP A 79 0.52 14.28 2.55
N LEU A 80 1.80 13.89 2.63
CA LEU A 80 2.50 13.30 1.49
C LEU A 80 1.78 12.05 0.98
N LEU A 81 1.42 11.10 1.86
CA LEU A 81 0.64 9.91 1.50
C LEU A 81 -0.72 10.27 0.92
N PHE A 82 -1.42 11.23 1.51
CA PHE A 82 -2.74 11.67 1.07
C PHE A 82 -2.71 12.23 -0.36
N PHE A 83 -1.85 13.22 -0.62
CA PHE A 83 -1.74 13.82 -1.95
C PHE A 83 -1.16 12.86 -2.98
N ASN A 84 -0.19 12.02 -2.60
CA ASN A 84 0.35 10.97 -3.47
C ASN A 84 -0.72 9.93 -3.84
N GLY A 85 -1.60 9.58 -2.89
CA GLY A 85 -2.76 8.72 -3.11
C GLY A 85 -3.80 9.32 -4.06
N ILE A 86 -4.14 10.61 -3.89
CA ILE A 86 -5.03 11.35 -4.80
C ILE A 86 -4.42 11.42 -6.20
N LEU A 87 -3.14 11.78 -6.32
CA LEU A 87 -2.46 11.84 -7.60
C LEU A 87 -2.41 10.47 -8.28
N TYR A 88 -2.14 9.40 -7.52
CA TYR A 88 -2.19 8.04 -8.02
C TYR A 88 -3.59 7.70 -8.58
N LEU A 89 -4.66 8.02 -7.86
CA LEU A 89 -6.03 7.79 -8.31
C LEU A 89 -6.34 8.62 -9.57
N ALA A 90 -6.05 9.93 -9.55
CA ALA A 90 -6.27 10.83 -10.68
C ALA A 90 -5.52 10.36 -11.94
N MET A 91 -4.26 9.92 -11.81
CA MET A 91 -3.47 9.38 -12.92
C MET A 91 -4.05 8.05 -13.44
N ASN A 92 -4.59 7.20 -12.57
CA ASN A 92 -5.30 5.98 -13.00
C ASN A 92 -6.58 6.30 -13.78
N LEU A 93 -7.33 7.34 -13.38
CA LEU A 93 -8.50 7.82 -14.11
C LEU A 93 -8.08 8.42 -15.47
N ALA A 94 -7.15 9.38 -15.46
CA ALA A 94 -6.70 10.12 -16.65
C ALA A 94 -6.05 9.22 -17.72
N THR A 95 -5.33 8.17 -17.32
CA THR A 95 -4.71 7.23 -18.26
C THR A 95 -5.70 6.20 -18.83
N GLY A 96 -6.98 6.24 -18.44
CA GLY A 96 -7.99 5.24 -18.75
C GLY A 96 -7.64 3.84 -18.22
N ARG A 97 -6.61 3.75 -17.36
CA ARG A 97 -6.11 2.49 -16.79
C ARG A 97 -7.10 1.96 -15.76
N LEU A 98 -7.83 2.84 -15.07
CA LEU A 98 -8.92 2.44 -14.18
C LEU A 98 -9.96 1.61 -14.94
N TRP A 99 -10.42 2.09 -16.10
CA TRP A 99 -11.42 1.40 -16.93
C TRP A 99 -10.88 0.12 -17.59
N ARG A 100 -9.61 0.10 -18.02
CA ARG A 100 -8.97 -1.09 -18.63
C ARG A 100 -8.54 -2.19 -17.66
N LYS A 101 -8.28 -1.87 -16.38
CA LYS A 101 -7.81 -2.84 -15.36
C LYS A 101 -8.83 -3.14 -14.26
N PHE A 102 -9.69 -2.19 -13.90
CA PHE A 102 -10.63 -2.34 -12.78
C PHE A 102 -12.09 -2.55 -13.22
N PHE A 103 -12.47 -2.27 -14.47
CA PHE A 103 -13.84 -2.52 -14.95
C PHE A 103 -14.21 -3.96 -15.37
N PRO A 104 -13.37 -5.00 -15.15
CA PRO A 104 -13.86 -6.35 -14.95
C PRO A 104 -13.90 -6.76 -13.46
N LEU A 105 -13.97 -5.82 -12.51
CA LEU A 105 -14.26 -6.14 -11.11
C LEU A 105 -15.76 -6.09 -10.87
N SER A 106 -16.44 -7.20 -11.18
CA SER A 106 -17.78 -7.44 -10.64
C SER A 106 -17.63 -7.89 -9.18
N ALA A 107 -18.49 -7.38 -8.29
CA ALA A 107 -18.59 -7.86 -6.90
C ALA A 107 -18.79 -9.40 -6.84
N ARG A 108 -19.39 -9.97 -7.90
CA ARG A 108 -19.58 -11.40 -8.12
C ARG A 108 -18.27 -12.15 -8.42
N GLY A 109 -17.35 -11.55 -9.18
CA GLY A 109 -16.01 -12.08 -9.44
C GLY A 109 -15.12 -12.05 -8.19
N MET A 110 -15.26 -11.01 -7.37
CA MET A 110 -14.58 -10.93 -6.07
C MET A 110 -15.07 -12.01 -5.10
N ALA A 111 -16.38 -12.29 -5.07
CA ALA A 111 -16.95 -13.39 -4.28
C ALA A 111 -16.59 -14.78 -4.83
N ALA A 112 -16.53 -14.95 -6.17
CA ALA A 112 -16.14 -16.21 -6.79
C ALA A 112 -14.65 -16.54 -6.58
N ASP A 113 -13.77 -15.53 -6.65
CA ASP A 113 -12.34 -15.67 -6.35
C ASP A 113 -12.09 -15.90 -4.85
N LEU A 114 -12.86 -15.27 -3.96
CA LEU A 114 -12.88 -15.59 -2.52
C LEU A 114 -13.29 -17.05 -2.29
N GLY A 115 -14.33 -17.53 -2.97
CA GLY A 115 -14.76 -18.93 -2.90
C GLY A 115 -13.75 -19.92 -3.49
N ALA A 116 -13.05 -19.56 -4.57
CA ALA A 116 -12.00 -20.40 -5.17
C ALA A 116 -10.73 -20.44 -4.31
N ALA A 117 -10.38 -19.32 -3.67
CA ALA A 117 -9.29 -19.24 -2.70
C ALA A 117 -9.56 -20.09 -1.44
N LEU A 118 -10.80 -20.07 -0.93
CA LEU A 118 -11.22 -20.95 0.17
C LEU A 118 -11.19 -22.44 -0.19
N ARG A 119 -11.21 -22.79 -1.49
CA ARG A 119 -11.15 -24.17 -2.00
C ARG A 119 -9.73 -24.63 -2.38
N GLY A 120 -8.69 -23.84 -2.09
CA GLY A 120 -7.29 -24.28 -2.09
C GLY A 120 -6.69 -24.69 -3.44
N ARG A 121 -7.31 -24.39 -4.58
CA ARG A 121 -6.79 -24.76 -5.90
C ARG A 121 -6.03 -23.61 -6.56
N LEU A 122 -4.73 -23.48 -6.31
CA LEU A 122 -3.90 -22.53 -7.05
C LEU A 122 -2.62 -23.12 -7.66
N SER A 123 -2.72 -23.35 -8.98
CA SER A 123 -1.64 -23.66 -9.91
C SER A 123 -0.67 -22.48 -10.09
N HIS A 124 0.62 -22.78 -10.19
CA HIS A 124 1.79 -21.87 -10.09
C HIS A 124 2.44 -21.48 -11.44
N ALA A 125 1.72 -21.51 -12.56
CA ALA A 125 2.39 -21.48 -13.88
C ALA A 125 2.69 -20.10 -14.54
N ASP A 126 2.46 -18.92 -13.91
CA ASP A 126 2.65 -17.63 -14.62
C ASP A 126 3.17 -16.47 -13.74
N PRO A 127 4.36 -15.87 -14.04
CA PRO A 127 4.86 -14.64 -13.41
C PRO A 127 3.96 -13.40 -13.59
N ARG A 128 2.94 -13.47 -14.46
CA ARG A 128 1.86 -12.47 -14.59
C ARG A 128 0.67 -12.74 -13.66
N ARG A 129 0.67 -13.86 -12.92
CA ARG A 129 -0.34 -14.19 -11.90
C ARG A 129 0.27 -14.01 -10.51
N TYR A 130 -0.25 -13.04 -9.76
CA TYR A 130 0.08 -12.89 -8.34
C TYR A 130 -0.13 -14.21 -7.58
N ASN A 131 0.92 -14.67 -6.90
CA ASN A 131 0.88 -15.83 -6.02
C ASN A 131 -0.16 -15.60 -4.90
N GLN A 132 -0.79 -16.65 -4.37
CA GLN A 132 -1.77 -16.53 -3.29
C GLN A 132 -1.23 -15.81 -2.06
N VAL A 133 0.03 -16.07 -1.72
CA VAL A 133 0.75 -15.35 -0.65
C VAL A 133 0.86 -13.86 -0.97
N GLN A 134 1.12 -13.47 -2.22
CA GLN A 134 1.17 -12.07 -2.63
C GLN A 134 -0.23 -11.43 -2.61
N ARG A 135 -1.27 -12.15 -3.05
CA ARG A 135 -2.66 -11.65 -2.99
C ARG A 135 -3.12 -11.43 -1.54
N ALA A 136 -2.83 -12.38 -0.65
CA ALA A 136 -3.10 -12.26 0.77
C ALA A 136 -2.34 -11.07 1.38
N ALA A 137 -1.05 -10.91 1.04
CA ALA A 137 -0.25 -9.76 1.42
C ALA A 137 -0.86 -8.42 0.96
N TYR A 138 -1.33 -8.32 -0.29
CA TYR A 138 -1.99 -7.10 -0.77
C TYR A 138 -3.28 -6.80 -0.02
N LEU A 139 -4.15 -7.79 0.18
CA LEU A 139 -5.40 -7.61 0.92
C LEU A 139 -5.13 -7.19 2.36
N PHE A 140 -4.16 -7.84 3.00
CA PHE A 140 -3.71 -7.50 4.34
C PHE A 140 -3.25 -6.04 4.41
N VAL A 141 -2.31 -5.62 3.56
CA VAL A 141 -1.78 -4.25 3.60
C VAL A 141 -2.87 -3.21 3.29
N MET A 142 -3.80 -3.50 2.37
CA MET A 142 -4.91 -2.59 2.09
C MET A 142 -5.84 -2.43 3.30
N ALA A 143 -6.20 -3.53 3.96
CA ALA A 143 -7.01 -3.50 5.18
C ALA A 143 -6.27 -2.80 6.32
N ASP A 144 -4.99 -3.11 6.52
CA ASP A 144 -4.15 -2.53 7.57
C ASP A 144 -3.96 -1.01 7.39
N ILE A 145 -3.72 -0.55 6.15
CA ILE A 145 -3.67 0.89 5.83
C ILE A 145 -5.02 1.56 6.11
N ALA A 146 -6.15 0.92 5.79
CA ALA A 146 -7.47 1.48 6.10
C ALA A 146 -7.64 1.63 7.62
N VAL A 147 -7.23 0.63 8.41
CA VAL A 147 -7.25 0.70 9.88
C VAL A 147 -6.33 1.81 10.39
N LEU A 148 -5.12 1.96 9.84
CA LEU A 148 -4.19 3.05 10.19
C LEU A 148 -4.80 4.43 9.94
N VAL A 149 -5.45 4.62 8.79
CA VAL A 149 -6.11 5.90 8.45
C VAL A 149 -7.28 6.18 9.39
N LEU A 150 -8.18 5.22 9.59
CA LEU A 150 -9.36 5.40 10.46
C LEU A 150 -8.96 5.67 11.91
N SER A 151 -8.04 4.86 12.44
CA SER A 151 -7.51 5.07 13.79
C SER A 151 -6.75 6.38 13.91
N GLY A 152 -5.96 6.77 12.89
CA GLY A 152 -5.25 8.04 12.85
C GLY A 152 -6.18 9.26 12.85
N LEU A 153 -7.32 9.18 12.16
CA LEU A 153 -8.36 10.22 12.19
C LEU A 153 -8.95 10.41 13.59
N VAL A 154 -9.21 9.31 14.30
CA VAL A 154 -9.64 9.36 15.71
C VAL A 154 -8.57 10.02 16.57
N LEU A 155 -7.29 9.66 16.39
CA LEU A 155 -6.20 10.24 17.18
C LEU A 155 -5.98 11.73 16.91
N TRP A 156 -6.16 12.18 15.66
CA TRP A 156 -5.96 13.57 15.26
C TRP A 156 -7.15 14.47 15.58
N LYS A 157 -8.37 13.97 15.37
CA LYS A 157 -9.63 14.75 15.38
C LYS A 157 -10.73 14.01 16.13
N SER A 158 -10.38 13.51 17.31
CA SER A 158 -11.24 12.71 18.20
C SER A 158 -12.61 13.32 18.50
N VAL A 159 -12.73 14.64 18.50
CA VAL A 159 -13.99 15.36 18.77
C VAL A 159 -14.82 15.47 17.49
N GLN A 160 -14.20 15.67 16.32
CA GLN A 160 -14.91 15.70 15.03
C GLN A 160 -15.35 14.31 14.55
N PHE A 161 -14.65 13.25 14.98
CA PHE A 161 -14.95 11.86 14.64
C PHE A 161 -15.38 11.06 15.88
N ASP A 162 -16.37 11.58 16.60
CA ASP A 162 -16.91 10.99 17.82
C ASP A 162 -17.52 9.59 17.61
N LEU A 163 -18.32 9.41 16.56
CA LEU A 163 -18.91 8.11 16.20
C LEU A 163 -17.81 7.08 15.89
N LEU A 164 -16.78 7.46 15.14
CA LEU A 164 -15.68 6.55 14.80
C LEU A 164 -14.87 6.17 16.04
N ARG A 165 -14.63 7.14 16.94
CA ARG A 165 -14.01 6.91 18.24
C ARG A 165 -14.81 5.90 19.06
N GLU A 166 -16.13 6.05 19.12
CA GLU A 166 -17.00 5.16 19.88
C GLU A 166 -17.02 3.75 19.30
N LEU A 167 -17.11 3.61 17.98
CA LEU A 167 -17.02 2.32 17.29
C LEU A 167 -15.67 1.61 17.52
N MET A 168 -14.59 2.37 17.76
CA MET A 168 -13.28 1.82 18.11
C MET A 168 -13.10 1.51 19.60
N GLY A 169 -14.10 1.80 20.45
CA GLY A 169 -14.02 1.58 21.90
C GLY A 169 -13.36 2.72 22.69
N GLY A 170 -13.31 3.93 22.11
CA GLY A 170 -12.75 5.13 22.74
C GLY A 170 -11.34 5.49 22.28
N TYR A 171 -10.83 6.61 22.79
CA TYR A 171 -9.53 7.16 22.38
C TYR A 171 -8.36 6.20 22.68
N GLU A 172 -8.33 5.63 23.89
CA GLU A 172 -7.27 4.70 24.31
C GLU A 172 -7.28 3.39 23.51
N ALA A 173 -8.47 2.87 23.17
CA ALA A 173 -8.58 1.71 22.29
C ALA A 173 -8.09 2.04 20.87
N ALA A 174 -8.43 3.23 20.34
CA ALA A 174 -7.94 3.69 19.04
C ALA A 174 -6.40 3.82 19.00
N ARG A 175 -5.76 4.25 20.10
CA ARG A 175 -4.29 4.28 20.20
C ARG A 175 -3.68 2.89 20.09
N ARG A 176 -4.26 1.90 20.78
CA ARG A 176 -3.81 0.50 20.71
C ARG A 176 -4.00 -0.07 19.31
N VAL A 177 -5.15 0.15 18.69
CA VAL A 177 -5.43 -0.28 17.31
C VAL A 177 -4.42 0.35 16.34
N HIS A 178 -4.18 1.66 16.43
CA HIS A 178 -3.23 2.34 15.57
C HIS A 178 -1.81 1.79 15.75
N PHE A 179 -1.39 1.56 16.99
CA PHE A 179 -0.08 0.99 17.29
C PHE A 179 0.08 -0.43 16.75
N ILE A 180 -0.92 -1.30 16.93
CA ILE A 180 -0.91 -2.67 16.42
C ILE A 180 -0.84 -2.67 14.89
N ALA A 181 -1.66 -1.85 14.22
CA ALA A 181 -1.65 -1.73 12.76
C ALA A 181 -0.28 -1.20 12.26
N MET A 182 0.31 -0.22 12.94
CA MET A 182 1.65 0.27 12.61
C MET A 182 2.72 -0.82 12.77
N ALA A 183 2.64 -1.64 13.82
CA ALA A 183 3.56 -2.76 14.03
C ALA A 183 3.40 -3.84 12.94
N LEU A 184 2.16 -4.16 12.56
CA LEU A 184 1.83 -5.06 11.47
C LEU A 184 2.36 -4.57 10.12
N LEU A 185 2.16 -3.29 9.79
CA LEU A 185 2.74 -2.67 8.60
C LEU A 185 4.28 -2.75 8.61
N THR A 186 4.90 -2.47 9.75
CA THR A 186 6.36 -2.52 9.90
C THR A 186 6.89 -3.94 9.67
N ALA A 187 6.23 -4.95 10.25
CA ALA A 187 6.57 -6.36 10.03
C ALA A 187 6.42 -6.75 8.55
N PHE A 188 5.33 -6.32 7.91
CA PHE A 188 5.13 -6.52 6.47
C PHE A 188 6.26 -5.90 5.64
N VAL A 189 6.64 -4.66 5.93
CA VAL A 189 7.74 -3.97 5.23
C VAL A 189 9.05 -4.72 5.43
N ALA A 190 9.35 -5.20 6.63
CA ALA A 190 10.56 -5.99 6.89
C ALA A 190 10.60 -7.27 6.05
N VAL A 191 9.50 -8.03 6.02
CA VAL A 191 9.37 -9.24 5.18
C VAL A 191 9.46 -8.90 3.69
N HIS A 192 8.82 -7.80 3.27
CA HIS A 192 8.89 -7.31 1.88
C HIS A 192 10.32 -7.00 1.47
N LEU A 193 11.08 -6.27 2.29
CA LEU A 193 12.48 -5.93 2.02
C LEU A 193 13.36 -7.18 2.00
N ALA A 194 13.12 -8.16 2.88
CA ALA A 194 13.82 -9.44 2.85
C ALA A 194 13.57 -10.20 1.54
N MET A 195 12.32 -10.30 1.09
CA MET A 195 11.98 -10.93 -0.20
C MET A 195 12.64 -10.21 -1.39
N VAL A 196 12.69 -8.88 -1.35
CA VAL A 196 13.33 -8.07 -2.41
C VAL A 196 14.84 -8.28 -2.41
N ALA A 197 15.48 -8.37 -1.24
CA ALA A 197 16.92 -8.67 -1.12
C ALA A 197 17.26 -10.07 -1.64
N LEU A 198 16.40 -11.06 -1.40
CA LEU A 198 16.56 -12.43 -1.91
C LEU A 198 16.36 -12.54 -3.44
N VAL A 199 15.62 -11.60 -4.05
CA VAL A 199 15.35 -11.56 -5.50
C VAL A 199 15.71 -10.19 -6.09
N PRO A 200 17.02 -9.89 -6.28
CA PRO A 200 17.50 -8.55 -6.67
C PRO A 200 16.96 -8.04 -8.01
N ARG A 201 16.58 -8.96 -8.91
CA ARG A 201 15.96 -8.62 -10.21
C ARG A 201 14.67 -7.80 -10.03
N SER A 202 13.92 -8.03 -8.96
CA SER A 202 12.69 -7.31 -8.65
C SER A 202 12.95 -5.83 -8.29
N LEU A 203 14.05 -5.58 -7.57
CA LEU A 203 14.52 -4.24 -7.20
C LEU A 203 15.02 -3.47 -8.43
N VAL A 204 15.84 -4.12 -9.27
CA VAL A 204 16.34 -3.51 -10.51
C VAL A 204 15.18 -3.10 -11.42
N ALA A 205 14.15 -3.93 -11.53
CA ALA A 205 12.95 -3.60 -12.31
C ALA A 205 12.12 -2.46 -11.69
N MET A 206 12.21 -2.19 -10.39
CA MET A 206 11.56 -1.04 -9.73
C MET A 206 12.39 0.25 -9.85
N ILE A 207 13.71 0.14 -9.99
CA ILE A 207 14.59 1.29 -10.19
C ILE A 207 14.66 1.67 -11.66
N ARG A 208 14.91 0.71 -12.56
CA ARG A 208 15.19 0.94 -13.99
C ARG A 208 13.95 0.82 -14.88
N GLY A 209 12.92 0.10 -14.46
CA GLY A 209 11.70 -0.10 -15.26
C GLY A 209 11.84 -1.11 -16.42
N LYS A 210 12.98 -1.79 -16.50
CA LYS A 210 13.31 -2.92 -17.39
C LYS A 210 13.81 -4.08 -16.55
#